data_AF-A0A6C0LPR5-F1
#
_entry.id   AF-A0A6C0LPR5-F1
#
_cell.length_a   1.000
_cell.length_b   1.000
_cell.length_c   1.000
_cell.angle_alpha   90.00
_cell.angle_beta   90.00
_cell.angle_gamma   90.00
#
_symmetry.space_group_name_H-M   'P 1'
#
loop_
_entity.id
_entity.type
_entity.pdbx_description
1 polymer ?
#
loop_
_entity_poly.entity_id
_entity_poly.type
_entity_poly.pdbx_seq_one_letter_code
_entity_poly.pdbx_strand_id
1 'polypeptide(L)'
;MDTRFWGPSGWRLLHLVAFAAPNLNRRYLLQFFENLPYVLPCKFCRASLTEYYASDPIPTDSKEFANWLYRIHNRVNGKLREQKLITGKDPTWHNVKQRYEKWMRQSCTQQAMIGWDFLYSVAYTTPCKDVTSTPIPGAPPHPATPELKNRWNTMTIAERLPKFKLWWESLPHILPFPVWQKAWVKAVPHVPKLACGRKAVTEWLYKAEKAMCQEIKENAPHDSFDGLCTELNAFASGCGKIKTTKVKTCRAKKTLKRKSLDRNRTRKYFATGGFL
;
A
#
# COMPACT_ATOMS: atom_id res chain seq x y z
N MET A 1 9.87 3.01 0.81
CA MET A 1 9.06 4.19 0.40
C MET A 1 8.72 5.00 1.63
N ASP A 2 8.66 6.33 1.52
CA ASP A 2 8.22 7.23 2.59
C ASP A 2 6.77 6.90 3.00
N THR A 3 6.54 6.62 4.28
CA THR A 3 5.24 6.16 4.80
C THR A 3 4.15 7.22 4.72
N ARG A 4 4.52 8.51 4.66
CA ARG A 4 3.54 9.61 4.53
C ARG A 4 2.90 9.67 3.14
N PHE A 5 3.59 9.11 2.14
CA PHE A 5 3.09 9.05 0.77
C PHE A 5 2.01 7.96 0.59
N TRP A 6 2.32 6.74 1.03
CA TRP A 6 1.48 5.58 0.77
C TRP A 6 0.62 5.14 1.95
N GLY A 7 1.01 5.47 3.19
CA GLY A 7 0.34 5.00 4.42
C GLY A 7 -1.13 5.41 4.48
N PRO A 8 -1.47 6.72 4.39
CA PRO A 8 -2.86 7.16 4.40
C PRO A 8 -3.69 6.61 3.23
N SER A 9 -3.08 6.42 2.06
CA SER A 9 -3.73 5.82 0.88
C SER A 9 -4.03 4.33 1.11
N GLY A 10 -3.05 3.60 1.66
CA GLY A 10 -3.16 2.19 1.99
C GLY A 10 -4.21 1.93 3.06
N TRP A 11 -4.19 2.67 4.17
CA TRP A 11 -5.19 2.51 5.24
C TRP A 11 -6.61 2.70 4.74
N ARG A 12 -6.86 3.71 3.90
CA ARG A 12 -8.20 3.93 3.32
C ARG A 12 -8.66 2.73 2.47
N LEU A 13 -7.81 2.22 1.60
CA LEU A 13 -8.12 1.02 0.82
C LEU A 13 -8.36 -0.19 1.73
N LEU A 14 -7.45 -0.46 2.67
CA LEU A 14 -7.55 -1.60 3.58
C LEU A 14 -8.84 -1.56 4.43
N HIS A 15 -9.21 -0.40 4.95
CA HIS A 15 -10.46 -0.24 5.70
C HIS A 15 -11.67 -0.46 4.80
N LEU A 16 -11.74 0.12 3.60
CA LEU A 16 -12.85 -0.17 2.67
C LEU A 16 -12.97 -1.68 2.37
N VAL A 17 -11.85 -2.35 2.10
CA VAL A 17 -11.83 -3.82 1.90
C VAL A 17 -12.36 -4.55 3.13
N ALA A 18 -11.94 -4.15 4.33
CA ALA A 18 -12.36 -4.76 5.58
C ALA A 18 -13.86 -4.54 5.90
N PHE A 19 -14.42 -3.37 5.55
CA PHE A 19 -15.85 -3.10 5.66
C PHE A 19 -16.67 -3.83 4.59
N ALA A 20 -16.09 -4.07 3.41
CA ALA A 20 -16.71 -4.87 2.35
C ALA A 20 -16.61 -6.39 2.59
N ALA A 21 -15.73 -6.83 3.49
CA ALA A 21 -15.38 -8.23 3.73
C ALA A 21 -16.56 -9.22 3.81
N PRO A 22 -17.70 -8.90 4.44
CA PRO A 22 -18.87 -9.80 4.46
C PRO A 22 -19.40 -10.19 3.07
N ASN A 23 -19.16 -9.35 2.06
CA ASN A 23 -19.64 -9.52 0.68
C ASN A 23 -18.53 -9.99 -0.28
N LEU A 24 -17.31 -10.21 0.22
CA LEU A 24 -16.15 -10.58 -0.59
C LEU A 24 -15.89 -12.08 -0.54
N ASN A 25 -15.20 -12.60 -1.56
CA ASN A 25 -14.79 -14.00 -1.57
C ASN A 25 -13.77 -14.25 -0.46
N ARG A 26 -14.13 -15.11 0.50
CA ARG A 26 -13.32 -15.40 1.71
C ARG A 26 -11.91 -15.88 1.39
N ARG A 27 -11.72 -16.71 0.36
CA ARG A 27 -10.39 -17.24 -0.03
C ARG A 27 -9.46 -16.10 -0.43
N TYR A 28 -9.91 -15.21 -1.32
CA TYR A 28 -9.09 -14.09 -1.77
C TYR A 28 -8.92 -13.02 -0.68
N LEU A 29 -9.91 -12.83 0.18
CA LEU A 29 -9.82 -11.94 1.33
C LEU A 29 -8.70 -12.38 2.29
N LEU A 30 -8.66 -13.66 2.66
CA LEU A 30 -7.59 -14.22 3.48
C LEU A 30 -6.24 -14.13 2.76
N GLN A 31 -6.18 -14.55 1.50
CA GLN A 31 -4.95 -14.46 0.70
C GLN A 31 -4.39 -13.02 0.64
N PHE A 32 -5.26 -12.01 0.51
CA PHE A 32 -4.87 -10.60 0.52
C PHE A 32 -4.29 -10.18 1.88
N PHE A 33 -5.01 -10.42 2.97
CA PHE A 33 -4.57 -9.98 4.29
C PHE A 33 -3.37 -10.77 4.81
N GLU A 34 -3.29 -12.09 4.59
CA GLU A 34 -2.15 -12.95 4.96
C GLU A 34 -0.85 -12.54 4.26
N ASN A 35 -0.94 -12.09 3.01
CA ASN A 35 0.24 -11.67 2.24
C ASN A 35 0.60 -10.19 2.43
N LEU A 36 -0.29 -9.38 3.01
CA LEU A 36 -0.06 -7.95 3.26
C LEU A 36 1.26 -7.66 4.03
N PRO A 37 1.62 -8.37 5.12
CA PRO A 37 2.89 -8.14 5.84
C PRO A 37 4.14 -8.35 4.98
N TYR A 38 4.05 -9.05 3.85
CA TYR A 38 5.19 -9.35 2.99
C TYR A 38 5.37 -8.31 1.87
N VAL A 39 4.30 -7.60 1.52
CA VAL A 39 4.30 -6.66 0.37
C VAL A 39 4.42 -5.19 0.76
N LEU A 40 4.22 -4.84 2.05
CA LEU A 40 4.30 -3.43 2.46
C LEU A 40 5.64 -2.79 2.01
N PRO A 41 5.63 -1.57 1.46
CA PRO A 41 6.80 -0.95 0.82
C PRO A 41 7.78 -0.31 1.82
N CYS A 42 7.93 -0.93 3.00
CA CYS A 42 8.68 -0.46 4.15
C CYS A 42 9.10 -1.65 5.04
N LYS A 43 10.41 -1.87 5.21
CA LYS A 43 10.92 -3.04 5.96
C LYS A 43 10.50 -3.08 7.42
N PHE A 44 10.50 -1.94 8.11
CA PHE A 44 10.07 -1.86 9.51
C PHE A 44 8.57 -2.07 9.65
N CYS A 45 7.78 -1.62 8.68
CA CYS A 45 6.34 -1.79 8.65
C CYS A 45 5.97 -3.27 8.46
N ARG A 46 6.67 -3.98 7.56
CA ARG A 46 6.54 -5.44 7.42
C ARG A 46 6.84 -6.17 8.73
N ALA A 47 7.92 -5.76 9.40
CA ALA A 47 8.32 -6.37 10.67
C ALA A 47 7.25 -6.19 11.76
N SER A 48 6.77 -4.96 11.96
CA SER A 48 5.76 -4.67 12.97
C SER A 48 4.42 -5.32 12.65
N LEU A 49 3.99 -5.31 11.39
CA LEU A 49 2.72 -5.96 11.02
C LEU A 49 2.79 -7.48 11.22
N THR A 50 3.94 -8.10 10.97
CA THR A 50 4.16 -9.54 11.26
C THR A 50 3.98 -9.83 12.75
N GLU A 51 4.54 -8.99 13.63
CA GLU A 51 4.37 -9.12 15.09
C GLU A 51 2.92 -8.88 15.52
N TYR A 52 2.25 -7.88 14.94
CA TYR A 52 0.86 -7.59 15.28
C TYR A 52 -0.07 -8.73 14.89
N TYR A 53 0.12 -9.33 13.73
CA TYR A 53 -0.64 -10.50 13.30
C TYR A 53 -0.40 -11.73 14.16
N ALA A 54 0.81 -11.91 14.70
CA ALA A 54 1.06 -12.98 15.68
C ALA A 54 0.27 -12.77 16.98
N SER A 55 0.10 -11.50 17.41
CA SER A 55 -0.64 -11.17 18.65
C SER A 55 -2.15 -10.99 18.48
N ASP A 56 -2.60 -10.67 17.27
CA ASP A 56 -4.01 -10.41 16.92
C ASP A 56 -4.26 -11.00 15.51
N PRO A 57 -4.44 -12.33 15.42
CA PRO A 57 -4.53 -13.05 14.15
C PRO A 57 -5.71 -12.58 13.29
N ILE A 58 -5.61 -12.82 11.98
CA ILE A 58 -6.69 -12.55 11.02
C ILE A 58 -7.95 -13.32 11.46
N PRO A 59 -9.11 -12.67 11.57
CA PRO A 59 -10.32 -13.32 12.06
C PRO A 59 -10.87 -14.33 11.06
N THR A 60 -11.57 -15.33 11.58
CA THR A 60 -12.21 -16.37 10.76
C THR A 60 -13.54 -15.90 10.15
N ASP A 61 -14.28 -15.05 10.88
CA ASP A 61 -15.53 -14.43 10.44
C ASP A 61 -15.25 -13.13 9.67
N SER A 62 -15.80 -13.02 8.46
CA SER A 62 -15.67 -11.84 7.61
C SER A 62 -16.29 -10.58 8.24
N LYS A 63 -17.27 -10.72 9.14
CA LYS A 63 -17.89 -9.59 9.87
C LYS A 63 -16.95 -8.93 10.86
N GLU A 64 -15.90 -9.62 11.30
CA GLU A 64 -14.95 -9.10 12.29
C GLU A 64 -13.80 -8.31 11.66
N PHE A 65 -13.59 -8.40 10.34
CA PHE A 65 -12.44 -7.80 9.65
C PHE A 65 -12.32 -6.30 9.88
N ALA A 66 -13.44 -5.56 9.84
CA ALA A 66 -13.42 -4.11 10.03
C ALA A 66 -12.95 -3.72 11.44
N ASN A 67 -13.45 -4.42 12.48
CA ASN A 67 -13.03 -4.19 13.87
C ASN A 67 -11.60 -4.68 14.11
N TRP A 68 -11.21 -5.81 13.54
CA TRP A 68 -9.85 -6.34 13.61
C TRP A 68 -8.84 -5.37 12.99
N LEU A 69 -9.10 -4.88 11.77
CA LEU A 69 -8.21 -3.94 11.11
C LEU A 69 -8.13 -2.60 11.86
N TYR A 70 -9.22 -2.17 12.50
CA TYR A 70 -9.21 -1.02 13.41
C TYR A 70 -8.24 -1.23 14.58
N ARG A 71 -8.26 -2.40 15.25
CA ARG A 71 -7.31 -2.72 16.33
C ARG A 71 -5.87 -2.72 15.83
N ILE A 72 -5.60 -3.36 14.68
CA ILE A 72 -4.27 -3.37 14.06
C ILE A 72 -3.79 -1.95 13.74
N HIS A 73 -4.66 -1.09 13.20
CA HIS A 73 -4.33 0.31 12.89
C HIS A 73 -3.98 1.08 14.17
N ASN A 74 -4.72 0.88 15.27
CA ASN A 74 -4.42 1.53 16.54
C ASN A 74 -3.09 1.04 17.17
N ARG A 75 -2.70 -0.23 16.97
CA ARG A 75 -1.35 -0.71 17.35
C ARG A 75 -0.25 0.01 16.58
N VAL A 76 -0.47 0.28 15.28
CA VAL A 76 0.46 1.10 14.48
C VAL A 76 0.51 2.53 15.00
N ASN A 77 -0.64 3.14 15.30
CA ASN A 77 -0.70 4.49 15.84
C ASN A 77 -0.01 4.61 17.21
N GLY A 78 -0.21 3.62 18.10
CA GLY A 78 0.49 3.54 19.39
C GLY A 78 2.00 3.61 19.22
N LYS A 79 2.55 2.76 18.36
CA LYS A 79 3.98 2.77 18.01
C LYS A 79 4.44 4.11 17.42
N LEU A 80 3.67 4.72 16.52
CA LEU A 80 4.03 6.01 15.93
C LEU A 80 3.99 7.15 16.97
N ARG A 81 3.11 7.09 17.97
CA ARG A 81 3.09 8.03 19.11
C ARG A 81 4.30 7.87 20.02
N GLU A 82 4.69 6.64 20.35
CA GLU A 82 5.91 6.36 21.12
C GLU A 82 7.16 6.93 20.42
N GLN A 83 7.16 6.90 19.08
CA GLN A 83 8.21 7.47 18.24
C GLN A 83 8.08 8.99 18.03
N LYS A 84 7.07 9.64 18.64
CA LYS A 84 6.76 11.08 18.50
C LYS A 84 6.51 11.51 17.04
N LEU A 85 6.04 10.59 16.19
CA LEU A 85 5.74 10.85 14.78
C LEU A 85 4.30 11.34 14.57
N ILE A 86 3.41 11.03 15.51
CA ILE A 86 2.03 11.55 15.55
C ILE A 86 1.67 11.89 17.00
N THR A 87 0.73 12.81 17.19
CA THR A 87 0.25 13.26 18.51
C THR A 87 -1.25 13.07 18.72
N GLY A 88 -2.00 12.82 17.64
CA GLY A 88 -3.45 12.63 17.68
C GLY A 88 -3.88 11.39 18.46
N LYS A 89 -4.99 11.50 19.18
CA LYS A 89 -5.68 10.35 19.79
C LYS A 89 -6.33 9.50 18.69
N ASP A 90 -6.42 8.20 18.94
CA ASP A 90 -7.14 7.31 18.03
C ASP A 90 -8.63 7.70 17.99
N PRO A 91 -9.28 7.67 16.81
CA PRO A 91 -10.73 7.81 16.74
C PRO A 91 -11.40 6.61 17.41
N THR A 92 -12.58 6.81 17.98
CA THR A 92 -13.39 5.71 18.52
C THR A 92 -13.84 4.76 17.42
N TRP A 93 -14.04 3.48 17.76
CA TRP A 93 -14.59 2.50 16.81
C TRP A 93 -15.91 2.96 16.19
N HIS A 94 -16.81 3.53 17.01
CA HIS A 94 -18.08 4.10 16.54
C HIS A 94 -17.89 5.12 15.41
N ASN A 95 -16.96 6.08 15.60
CA ASN A 95 -16.68 7.12 14.60
C ASN A 95 -16.08 6.54 13.30
N VAL A 96 -15.20 5.55 13.43
CA VAL A 96 -14.60 4.85 12.27
C VAL A 96 -15.69 4.08 11.51
N LYS A 97 -16.49 3.29 12.21
CA LYS A 97 -17.60 2.52 11.65
C LYS A 97 -18.59 3.41 10.90
N GLN A 98 -19.10 4.45 11.57
CA GLN A 98 -20.04 5.39 10.96
C GLN A 98 -19.46 6.02 9.68
N ARG A 99 -18.18 6.40 9.70
CA ARG A 99 -17.50 7.01 8.55
C ARG A 99 -17.42 6.06 7.35
N TYR A 100 -16.92 4.85 7.55
CA TYR A 100 -16.75 3.89 6.45
C TYR A 100 -18.09 3.35 5.96
N GLU A 101 -19.08 3.12 6.82
CA GLU A 101 -20.44 2.76 6.40
C GLU A 101 -21.12 3.87 5.59
N LYS A 102 -20.83 5.15 5.89
CA LYS A 102 -21.26 6.28 5.06
C LYS A 102 -20.57 6.23 3.69
N TRP A 103 -19.25 6.08 3.66
CA TRP A 103 -18.48 5.98 2.40
C TRP A 103 -18.92 4.80 1.52
N MET A 104 -19.17 3.64 2.10
CA MET A 104 -19.62 2.46 1.35
C MET A 104 -20.95 2.69 0.62
N ARG A 105 -21.80 3.59 1.13
CA ARG A 105 -23.11 3.94 0.55
C ARG A 105 -23.06 5.10 -0.45
N GLN A 106 -21.96 5.84 -0.52
CA GLN A 106 -21.86 7.01 -1.37
C GLN A 106 -21.47 6.63 -2.80
N SER A 107 -22.31 6.96 -3.78
CA SER A 107 -22.05 6.68 -5.20
C SER A 107 -20.77 7.33 -5.72
N CYS A 108 -20.40 8.52 -5.20
CA CYS A 108 -19.15 9.19 -5.57
C CYS A 108 -17.91 8.41 -5.14
N THR A 109 -17.96 7.70 -4.01
CA THR A 109 -16.86 6.82 -3.56
C THR A 109 -16.68 5.62 -4.49
N GLN A 110 -17.72 5.22 -5.22
CA GLN A 110 -17.66 4.14 -6.21
C GLN A 110 -17.11 4.61 -7.57
N GLN A 111 -17.11 5.93 -7.83
CA GLN A 111 -16.74 6.54 -9.11
C GLN A 111 -15.26 6.90 -9.23
N ALA A 112 -14.45 6.65 -8.21
CA ALA A 112 -13.00 6.86 -8.24
C ALA A 112 -12.29 5.82 -7.37
N MET A 113 -11.41 5.02 -7.96
CA MET A 113 -10.66 4.03 -7.19
C MET A 113 -9.62 4.73 -6.30
N ILE A 114 -9.64 4.43 -5.00
CA ILE A 114 -8.63 4.92 -4.06
C ILE A 114 -7.57 3.85 -3.79
N GLY A 115 -6.45 4.26 -3.20
CA GLY A 115 -5.35 3.37 -2.84
C GLY A 115 -4.23 3.29 -3.87
N TRP A 116 -4.31 4.03 -4.99
CA TRP A 116 -3.30 4.02 -6.05
C TRP A 116 -1.88 4.29 -5.55
N ASP A 117 -1.65 5.28 -4.68
CA ASP A 117 -0.32 5.54 -4.13
C ASP A 117 0.25 4.36 -3.34
N PHE A 118 -0.62 3.60 -2.66
CA PHE A 118 -0.23 2.37 -1.97
C PHE A 118 0.09 1.27 -2.97
N LEU A 119 -0.78 1.01 -3.94
CA LEU A 119 -0.55 0.01 -4.99
C LEU A 119 0.74 0.31 -5.76
N TYR A 120 0.97 1.55 -6.17
CA TYR A 120 2.19 1.98 -6.84
C TYR A 120 3.41 1.83 -5.96
N SER A 121 3.30 2.12 -4.67
CA SER A 121 4.43 1.91 -3.75
C SER A 121 4.79 0.43 -3.60
N VAL A 122 3.80 -0.46 -3.59
CA VAL A 122 4.03 -1.92 -3.63
C VAL A 122 4.67 -2.31 -4.97
N ALA A 123 4.11 -1.89 -6.10
CA ALA A 123 4.67 -2.17 -7.44
C ALA A 123 6.11 -1.69 -7.58
N TYR A 124 6.42 -0.48 -7.12
CA TYR A 124 7.74 0.13 -7.18
C TYR A 124 8.77 -0.57 -6.27
N THR A 125 8.30 -1.30 -5.26
CA THR A 125 9.14 -2.11 -4.35
C THR A 125 9.07 -3.61 -4.62
N THR A 126 8.56 -4.01 -5.80
CA THR A 126 8.62 -5.41 -6.27
C THR A 126 10.04 -5.94 -6.16
N PRO A 127 10.25 -7.11 -5.50
CA PRO A 127 11.57 -7.70 -5.34
C PRO A 127 12.27 -7.92 -6.69
N CYS A 128 13.44 -7.32 -6.87
CA CYS A 128 14.31 -7.52 -8.03
C CYS A 128 15.75 -7.13 -7.66
N LYS A 129 16.70 -7.29 -8.58
CA LYS A 129 18.11 -6.90 -8.39
C LYS A 129 18.31 -5.44 -7.95
N ASP A 130 17.40 -4.54 -8.35
CA ASP A 130 17.46 -3.11 -8.02
C ASP A 130 16.76 -2.75 -6.70
N VAL A 131 16.10 -3.73 -6.06
CA VAL A 131 15.37 -3.58 -4.80
C VAL A 131 15.97 -4.55 -3.79
N THR A 132 17.04 -4.10 -3.12
CA THR A 132 17.79 -4.95 -2.19
C THR A 132 17.10 -5.05 -0.83
N SER A 133 17.00 -6.28 -0.32
CA SER A 133 16.61 -6.55 1.07
C SER A 133 17.83 -6.35 1.96
N THR A 134 17.84 -5.27 2.75
CA THR A 134 18.84 -5.08 3.80
C THR A 134 18.27 -5.56 5.14
N PRO A 135 18.93 -6.49 5.85
CA PRO A 135 18.49 -6.92 7.17
C PRO A 135 18.26 -5.73 8.12
N ILE A 136 17.35 -5.91 9.06
CA ILE A 136 17.17 -4.97 10.16
C ILE A 136 18.35 -5.15 11.15
N PRO A 137 18.90 -4.07 11.75
CA PRO A 137 19.96 -4.20 12.74
C PRO A 137 19.58 -5.18 13.86
N GLY A 138 20.51 -6.08 14.21
CA GLY A 138 20.25 -7.14 15.20
C GLY A 138 19.58 -8.40 14.63
N ALA A 139 19.44 -8.52 13.30
CA ALA A 139 18.91 -9.74 12.69
C ALA A 139 19.74 -10.99 13.05
N PRO A 140 19.11 -12.08 13.49
CA PRO A 140 19.81 -13.33 13.73
C PRO A 140 20.33 -13.92 12.40
N PRO A 141 21.42 -14.69 12.42
CA PRO A 141 22.10 -15.16 11.21
C PRO A 141 21.21 -16.07 10.34
N HIS A 142 20.40 -16.93 10.95
CA HIS A 142 19.55 -17.89 10.24
C HIS A 142 18.13 -17.94 10.85
N PRO A 143 17.23 -16.99 10.51
CA PRO A 143 15.86 -17.02 10.99
C PRO A 143 15.11 -18.25 10.43
N ALA A 144 14.50 -19.05 11.32
CA ALA A 144 13.99 -20.37 10.98
C ALA A 144 12.70 -20.38 10.13
N THR A 145 11.81 -19.41 10.33
CA THR A 145 10.47 -19.39 9.69
C THR A 145 10.34 -18.26 8.66
N PRO A 146 9.46 -18.36 7.65
CA PRO A 146 9.14 -17.26 6.74
C PRO A 146 8.75 -15.95 7.45
N GLU A 147 8.02 -16.04 8.56
CA GLU A 147 7.55 -14.91 9.37
C GLU A 147 8.73 -14.19 10.01
N LEU A 148 9.62 -14.93 10.69
CA LEU A 148 10.89 -14.40 11.22
C LEU A 148 11.79 -13.82 10.11
N LYS A 149 11.88 -14.47 8.95
CA LYS A 149 12.63 -13.91 7.81
C LYS A 149 12.02 -12.59 7.31
N ASN A 150 10.69 -12.48 7.30
CA ASN A 150 10.01 -11.23 6.95
C ASN A 150 10.24 -10.15 8.02
N ARG A 151 10.12 -10.54 9.29
CA ARG A 151 10.37 -9.70 10.47
C ARG A 151 11.75 -9.06 10.43
N TRP A 152 12.77 -9.83 10.10
CA TRP A 152 14.16 -9.34 10.04
C TRP A 152 14.57 -8.79 8.68
N ASN A 153 13.64 -8.78 7.71
CA ASN A 153 13.89 -8.39 6.33
C ASN A 153 15.04 -9.17 5.65
N THR A 154 15.12 -10.47 5.92
CA THR A 154 16.17 -11.37 5.39
C THR A 154 15.64 -12.29 4.29
N MET A 155 14.34 -12.25 3.95
CA MET A 155 13.80 -13.02 2.83
C MET A 155 14.52 -12.67 1.52
N THR A 156 14.87 -13.71 0.78
CA THR A 156 15.37 -13.64 -0.59
C THR A 156 14.29 -13.19 -1.57
N ILE A 157 14.71 -12.83 -2.78
CA ILE A 157 13.78 -12.51 -3.89
C ILE A 157 12.90 -13.73 -4.20
N ALA A 158 13.49 -14.93 -4.25
CA ALA A 158 12.78 -16.17 -4.55
C ALA A 158 11.70 -16.51 -3.51
N GLU A 159 11.96 -16.24 -2.22
CA GLU A 159 10.97 -16.46 -1.16
C GLU A 159 9.86 -15.39 -1.16
N ARG A 160 10.19 -14.14 -1.53
CA ARG A 160 9.23 -13.02 -1.44
C ARG A 160 8.33 -12.86 -2.67
N LEU A 161 8.82 -13.17 -3.86
CA LEU A 161 8.03 -13.04 -5.10
C LEU A 161 6.71 -13.84 -5.07
N PRO A 162 6.64 -15.08 -4.54
CA PRO A 162 5.38 -15.80 -4.40
C PRO A 162 4.35 -15.07 -3.53
N LYS A 163 4.79 -14.41 -2.44
CA LYS A 163 3.90 -13.61 -1.57
C LYS A 163 3.34 -12.40 -2.31
N PHE A 164 4.16 -11.72 -3.12
CA PHE A 164 3.71 -10.64 -4.00
C PHE A 164 2.71 -11.15 -5.05
N LYS A 165 2.98 -12.31 -5.65
CA LYS A 165 2.10 -12.93 -6.65
C LYS A 165 0.71 -13.16 -6.07
N LEU A 166 0.63 -13.87 -4.94
CA LEU A 166 -0.64 -14.15 -4.27
C LEU A 166 -1.38 -12.86 -3.89
N TRP A 167 -0.67 -11.84 -3.42
CA TRP A 167 -1.28 -10.56 -3.09
C TRP A 167 -1.87 -9.84 -4.31
N TRP A 168 -1.12 -9.73 -5.41
CA TRP A 168 -1.60 -9.11 -6.64
C TRP A 168 -2.76 -9.88 -7.28
N GLU A 169 -2.73 -11.22 -7.25
CA GLU A 169 -3.81 -12.07 -7.75
C GLU A 169 -5.09 -11.92 -6.93
N SER A 170 -4.99 -11.62 -5.63
CA SER A 170 -6.17 -11.42 -4.78
C SER A 170 -6.86 -10.07 -4.99
N LEU A 171 -6.09 -9.03 -5.36
CA LEU A 171 -6.57 -7.65 -5.47
C LEU A 171 -7.89 -7.49 -6.25
N PRO A 172 -8.05 -7.98 -7.50
CA PRO A 172 -9.29 -7.82 -8.25
C PRO A 172 -10.53 -8.39 -7.56
N HIS A 173 -10.37 -9.44 -6.76
CA HIS A 173 -11.47 -10.15 -6.10
C HIS A 173 -11.88 -9.52 -4.76
N ILE A 174 -11.06 -8.63 -4.22
CA ILE A 174 -11.27 -8.00 -2.92
C ILE A 174 -11.54 -6.49 -3.03
N LEU A 175 -11.60 -5.94 -4.25
CA LEU A 175 -11.98 -4.53 -4.42
C LEU A 175 -13.36 -4.29 -3.78
N PRO A 176 -13.51 -3.26 -2.94
CA PRO A 176 -14.65 -3.10 -2.05
C PRO A 176 -15.99 -2.85 -2.76
N PHE A 177 -15.95 -2.43 -4.02
CA PHE A 177 -17.13 -2.09 -4.80
C PHE A 177 -17.29 -3.00 -6.03
N PRO A 178 -18.49 -3.53 -6.30
CA PRO A 178 -18.75 -4.34 -7.49
C PRO A 178 -18.39 -3.63 -8.81
N VAL A 179 -18.57 -2.31 -8.88
CA VAL A 179 -18.19 -1.50 -10.04
C VAL A 179 -16.69 -1.60 -10.31
N TRP A 180 -15.85 -1.56 -9.26
CA TRP A 180 -14.40 -1.69 -9.40
C TRP A 180 -13.99 -3.10 -9.81
N GLN A 181 -14.62 -4.12 -9.24
CA GLN A 181 -14.35 -5.52 -9.63
C GLN A 181 -14.68 -5.76 -11.11
N LYS A 182 -15.86 -5.31 -11.56
CA LYS A 182 -16.27 -5.41 -12.97
C LYS A 182 -15.32 -4.64 -13.89
N ALA A 183 -14.95 -3.41 -13.51
CA ALA A 183 -14.03 -2.60 -14.29
C ALA A 183 -12.66 -3.26 -14.41
N TRP A 184 -12.15 -3.82 -13.30
CA TRP A 184 -10.86 -4.48 -13.28
C TRP A 184 -10.84 -5.72 -14.18
N VAL A 185 -11.85 -6.59 -14.04
CA VAL A 185 -11.96 -7.81 -14.85
C VAL A 185 -12.08 -7.48 -16.34
N LYS A 186 -12.80 -6.41 -16.69
CA LYS A 186 -13.01 -6.02 -18.08
C LYS A 186 -11.78 -5.37 -18.73
N ALA A 187 -11.09 -4.49 -18.00
CA ALA A 187 -10.18 -3.52 -18.61
C ALA A 187 -8.71 -3.68 -18.19
N VAL A 188 -8.42 -4.31 -17.04
CA VAL A 188 -7.04 -4.40 -16.54
C VAL A 188 -6.30 -5.55 -17.22
N PRO A 189 -5.13 -5.30 -17.83
CA PRO A 189 -4.31 -6.36 -18.43
C PRO A 189 -3.83 -7.34 -17.37
N HIS A 190 -3.51 -8.58 -17.79
CA HIS A 190 -2.92 -9.57 -16.89
C HIS A 190 -1.65 -9.04 -16.22
N VAL A 191 -1.50 -9.39 -14.93
CA VAL A 191 -0.30 -9.06 -14.14
C VAL A 191 0.94 -9.60 -14.88
N PRO A 192 1.98 -8.78 -15.11
CA PRO A 192 3.18 -9.25 -15.78
C PRO A 192 3.90 -10.27 -14.89
N LYS A 193 4.80 -11.05 -15.48
CA LYS A 193 5.73 -11.87 -14.68
C LYS A 193 6.47 -10.96 -13.71
N LEU A 194 6.25 -11.14 -12.40
CA LEU A 194 6.87 -10.28 -11.38
C LEU A 194 8.40 -10.33 -11.41
N ALA A 195 8.97 -11.42 -11.92
CA ALA A 195 10.41 -11.57 -12.18
C ALA A 195 10.97 -10.52 -13.16
N CYS A 196 10.13 -9.88 -13.99
CA CYS A 196 10.51 -8.74 -14.82
C CYS A 196 10.84 -7.47 -14.00
N GLY A 197 10.60 -7.51 -12.69
CA GLY A 197 11.04 -6.50 -11.72
C GLY A 197 10.18 -5.25 -11.68
N ARG A 198 10.55 -4.32 -10.79
CA ARG A 198 9.73 -3.14 -10.44
C ARG A 198 9.28 -2.29 -11.63
N LYS A 199 10.09 -2.15 -12.68
CA LYS A 199 9.75 -1.30 -13.85
C LYS A 199 8.54 -1.88 -14.58
N ALA A 200 8.58 -3.18 -14.90
CA ALA A 200 7.50 -3.86 -15.58
C ALA A 200 6.19 -3.86 -14.77
N VAL A 201 6.28 -4.10 -13.45
CA VAL A 201 5.10 -4.09 -12.57
C VAL A 201 4.53 -2.67 -12.42
N THR A 202 5.37 -1.65 -12.32
CA THR A 202 4.91 -0.24 -12.24
C THR A 202 4.23 0.20 -13.55
N GLU A 203 4.80 -0.16 -14.70
CA GLU A 203 4.22 0.14 -16.00
C GLU A 203 2.89 -0.58 -16.23
N TRP A 204 2.80 -1.84 -15.83
CA TRP A 204 1.54 -2.58 -15.84
C TRP A 204 0.47 -1.89 -14.99
N LEU A 205 0.81 -1.52 -13.74
CA LEU A 205 -0.15 -0.88 -12.85
C LEU A 205 -0.59 0.50 -13.37
N TYR A 206 0.30 1.21 -14.08
CA TYR A 206 -0.05 2.44 -14.79
C TYR A 206 -1.08 2.23 -15.90
N LYS A 207 -0.92 1.17 -16.68
CA LYS A 207 -1.92 0.78 -17.69
C LYS A 207 -3.23 0.36 -17.02
N ALA A 208 -3.15 -0.34 -15.87
CA ALA A 208 -4.32 -0.72 -15.08
C ALA A 208 -5.09 0.50 -14.54
N GLU A 209 -4.41 1.50 -13.97
CA GLU A 209 -5.04 2.74 -13.48
C GLU A 209 -5.78 3.48 -14.61
N LYS A 210 -5.13 3.63 -15.76
CA LYS A 210 -5.75 4.28 -16.93
C LYS A 210 -6.99 3.52 -17.42
N ALA A 211 -6.89 2.20 -17.52
CA ALA A 211 -8.00 1.35 -17.95
C ALA A 211 -9.18 1.41 -16.96
N MET A 212 -8.89 1.39 -15.66
CA MET A 212 -9.88 1.52 -14.59
C MET A 212 -10.60 2.87 -14.64
N CYS A 213 -9.85 3.97 -14.79
CA CYS A 213 -10.43 5.31 -14.88
C CYS A 213 -11.36 5.45 -16.09
N GLN A 214 -10.93 4.96 -17.26
CA GLN A 214 -11.76 4.95 -18.47
C GLN A 214 -13.05 4.15 -18.27
N GLU A 215 -12.95 2.98 -17.65
CA GLU A 215 -14.09 2.08 -17.45
C GLU A 215 -15.08 2.61 -16.40
N ILE A 216 -14.58 3.24 -15.33
CA ILE A 216 -15.42 3.85 -14.28
C ILE A 216 -15.93 5.25 -14.71
N LYS A 217 -15.45 5.77 -15.85
CA LYS A 217 -15.72 7.13 -16.35
C LYS A 217 -15.34 8.20 -15.32
N GLU A 218 -14.25 7.97 -14.61
CA GLU A 218 -13.72 8.93 -13.64
C GLU A 218 -13.16 10.15 -14.39
N ASN A 219 -13.53 11.36 -13.99
CA ASN A 219 -12.98 12.59 -14.55
C ASN A 219 -11.79 13.07 -13.70
N ALA A 220 -10.74 12.25 -13.63
CA ALA A 220 -9.53 12.56 -12.86
C ALA A 220 -8.31 12.71 -13.78
N PRO A 221 -7.49 13.76 -13.59
CA PRO A 221 -6.26 13.90 -14.34
C PRO A 221 -5.27 12.81 -13.95
N HIS A 222 -4.75 12.10 -14.94
CA HIS A 222 -3.61 11.18 -14.80
C HIS A 222 -2.30 11.90 -15.12
N ASP A 223 -1.25 11.54 -14.39
CA ASP A 223 0.10 11.95 -14.78
C ASP A 223 0.58 11.14 -16.00
N SER A 224 1.56 11.69 -16.70
CA SER A 224 2.43 10.93 -17.59
C SER A 224 3.13 9.79 -16.82
N PHE A 225 3.51 8.72 -17.51
CA PHE A 225 4.26 7.63 -16.87
C PHE A 225 5.60 8.11 -16.30
N ASP A 226 6.26 9.04 -16.99
CA ASP A 226 7.51 9.65 -16.53
C ASP A 226 7.31 10.55 -15.31
N GLY A 227 6.19 11.28 -15.26
CA GLY A 227 5.79 12.07 -14.10
C GLY A 227 5.52 11.19 -12.88
N LEU A 228 4.77 10.09 -13.05
CA LEU A 228 4.57 9.08 -12.02
C LEU A 228 5.91 8.50 -11.53
N CYS A 229 6.79 8.10 -12.44
CA CYS A 229 8.12 7.58 -12.09
C CYS A 229 8.94 8.61 -11.30
N THR A 230 8.85 9.88 -11.69
CA THR A 230 9.51 11.01 -11.02
C THR A 230 8.98 11.19 -9.59
N GLU A 231 7.66 11.11 -9.41
CA GLU A 231 7.01 11.17 -8.11
C GLU A 231 7.41 9.99 -7.21
N LEU A 232 7.29 8.74 -7.71
CA LEU A 232 7.66 7.55 -6.96
C LEU A 232 9.14 7.59 -6.52
N ASN A 233 10.03 8.03 -7.40
CA ASN A 233 11.44 8.20 -7.05
C ASN A 233 11.64 9.28 -5.97
N ALA A 234 10.88 10.38 -6.00
CA ALA A 234 10.94 11.41 -4.97
C ALA A 234 10.62 10.83 -3.58
N PHE A 235 9.67 9.89 -3.48
CA PHE A 235 9.29 9.23 -2.21
C PHE A 235 10.03 7.92 -1.92
N ALA A 236 10.86 7.43 -2.85
CA ALA A 236 11.69 6.24 -2.63
C ALA A 236 12.78 6.49 -1.57
N SER A 237 13.08 5.45 -0.79
CA SER A 237 14.09 5.50 0.28
C SER A 237 15.52 5.42 -0.27
N GLY A 238 15.72 4.81 -1.45
CA GLY A 238 17.03 4.69 -2.08
C GLY A 238 17.50 6.02 -2.67
N CYS A 239 18.79 6.30 -2.53
CA CYS A 239 19.47 7.40 -3.21
C CYS A 239 20.24 6.86 -4.40
N GLY A 240 20.09 7.50 -5.57
CA GLY A 240 20.95 7.18 -6.72
C GLY A 240 22.42 7.43 -6.41
N LYS A 241 23.31 6.77 -7.15
CA LYS A 241 24.78 6.94 -7.03
C LYS A 241 25.22 8.31 -7.57
N ILE A 242 24.89 9.42 -6.89
CA ILE A 242 25.46 10.73 -7.20
C ILE A 242 26.39 11.11 -6.05
N LYS A 243 27.69 10.89 -6.26
CA LYS A 243 28.78 11.25 -5.35
C LYS A 243 29.47 12.52 -5.90
N THR A 244 28.87 13.69 -5.73
CA THR A 244 29.57 14.95 -6.02
C THR A 244 29.34 15.94 -4.88
N THR A 245 30.44 16.51 -4.38
CA THR A 245 30.50 17.41 -3.21
C THR A 245 29.91 18.79 -3.47
N LYS A 246 29.72 19.18 -4.74
CA LYS A 246 29.19 20.50 -5.15
C LYS A 246 27.65 20.55 -5.30
N VAL A 247 26.93 19.49 -4.95
CA VAL A 247 25.50 19.34 -5.25
C VAL A 247 24.71 19.02 -3.98
N LYS A 248 23.54 19.67 -3.78
CA LYS A 248 22.60 19.36 -2.69
C LYS A 248 22.48 17.85 -2.49
N THR A 249 22.62 17.39 -1.24
CA THR A 249 22.53 15.96 -0.91
C THR A 249 21.26 15.34 -1.48
N CYS A 250 21.31 14.05 -1.84
CA CYS A 250 20.14 13.33 -2.37
C CYS A 250 18.89 13.53 -1.50
N ARG A 251 19.06 13.52 -0.16
CA ARG A 251 17.98 13.79 0.79
C ARG A 251 17.42 15.20 0.63
N ALA A 252 18.26 16.23 0.55
CA ALA A 252 17.81 17.61 0.35
C ALA A 252 17.07 17.80 -0.98
N LYS A 253 17.54 17.18 -2.08
CA LYS A 253 16.84 17.19 -3.37
C LYS A 253 15.47 16.55 -3.30
N LYS A 254 15.36 15.35 -2.69
CA LYS A 254 14.08 14.67 -2.50
C LYS A 254 13.14 15.50 -1.62
N THR A 255 13.63 16.10 -0.54
CA THR A 255 12.80 16.98 0.32
C THR A 255 12.22 18.16 -0.47
N LEU A 256 13.02 18.84 -1.29
CA LEU A 256 12.52 19.94 -2.12
C LEU A 256 11.48 19.46 -3.15
N LYS A 257 11.75 18.34 -3.82
CA LYS A 257 10.81 17.76 -4.78
C LYS A 257 9.49 17.36 -4.12
N ARG A 258 9.54 16.74 -2.92
CA ARG A 258 8.35 16.38 -2.13
C ARG A 258 7.52 17.61 -1.75
N LYS A 259 8.15 18.69 -1.25
CA LYS A 259 7.45 19.95 -0.94
C LYS A 259 6.71 20.51 -2.15
N SER A 260 7.29 20.42 -3.35
CA SER A 260 6.63 20.83 -4.59
C SER A 260 5.45 19.93 -4.95
N LEU A 261 5.56 18.62 -4.75
CA LEU A 261 4.51 17.64 -5.03
C LEU A 261 3.35 17.72 -4.02
N ASP A 262 3.64 17.92 -2.73
CA ASP A 262 2.64 18.01 -1.65
C ASP A 262 1.63 19.15 -1.90
N ARG A 263 2.09 20.30 -2.42
CA ARG A 263 1.22 21.42 -2.80
C ARG A 263 0.20 21.02 -3.87
N ASN A 264 0.60 20.19 -4.83
CA ASN A 264 -0.27 19.73 -5.92
C ASN A 264 -1.22 18.61 -5.45
N ARG A 265 -0.71 17.68 -4.62
CA ARG A 265 -1.48 16.56 -4.07
C ARG A 265 -2.59 17.00 -3.11
N THR A 266 -2.33 18.01 -2.28
CA THR A 266 -3.31 18.52 -1.31
C THR A 266 -4.60 18.97 -2.00
N ARG A 267 -4.50 19.64 -3.16
CA ARG A 267 -5.67 20.03 -3.98
C ARG A 267 -6.48 18.81 -4.49
N LYS A 268 -5.81 17.74 -4.92
CA LYS A 268 -6.47 16.52 -5.45
C LYS A 268 -7.08 15.66 -4.35
N TYR A 269 -6.44 15.58 -3.18
CA TYR A 269 -6.91 14.76 -2.06
C TYR A 269 -8.17 15.30 -1.38
N PHE A 270 -8.31 16.63 -1.24
CA PHE A 270 -9.54 17.23 -0.71
C PHE A 270 -10.73 17.06 -1.68
N ALA A 271 -10.48 17.05 -3.00
CA ALA A 271 -11.52 16.88 -4.02
C ALA A 271 -12.14 15.46 -4.01
N THR A 272 -11.40 14.44 -3.57
CA THR A 272 -11.89 13.06 -3.44
C THR A 272 -12.25 12.69 -2.00
N GLY A 273 -12.43 13.67 -1.12
CA GLY A 273 -12.89 13.48 0.26
C GLY A 273 -11.84 12.90 1.22
N GLY A 274 -10.55 12.90 0.85
CA GLY A 274 -9.48 12.42 1.72
C GLY A 274 -9.13 13.41 2.83
N PHE A 275 -9.10 12.92 4.08
CA PHE A 275 -8.46 13.60 5.21
C PHE A 275 -7.37 12.68 5.79
N LEU A 276 -6.29 13.30 6.30
CA LEU A 276 -5.16 12.64 6.97
C LEU A 276 -5.60 11.88 8.23
#